data_AF-A0A924MRX8-F1
#
_entry.id   AF-A0A924MRX8-F1
#
_cell.length_a   1.000
_cell.length_b   1.000
_cell.length_c   1.000
_cell.angle_alpha   90.00
_cell.angle_beta   90.00
_cell.angle_gamma   90.00
#
_symmetry.space_group_name_H-M   'P 1'
#
loop_
_entity.id
_entity.type
_entity.pdbx_description
1 polymer ?
#
loop_
_entity_poly.entity_id
_entity_poly.type
_entity_poly.pdbx_seq_one_letter_code
_entity_poly.pdbx_strand_id
1 'polypeptide(L)'
;MIRDTSSQDTVLARPPRRRRLVVAAAVVAVVALGAWSLPHARQMLGTGGSVSLDRLGLDDVSRGPFVRDIQAEGRVVAAFSPTLFAPAAGAVTLQVHAGDSVKKGQVLATLASPDLAAKLAQEQSSADTLQTDTLRARVEAGEQRAALQGARENAAIDVKA
;
A
#
# COMPACT_ATOMS: atom_id res chain seq x y z
N MET A 1 56.26 -39.56 -98.41
CA MET A 1 54.82 -39.57 -98.09
C MET A 1 54.59 -38.74 -96.84
N ILE A 2 53.91 -37.61 -96.98
CA ILE A 2 53.21 -36.87 -95.92
C ILE A 2 51.82 -36.55 -96.49
N ARG A 3 50.76 -36.84 -95.73
CA ARG A 3 49.37 -36.60 -96.14
C ARG A 3 49.10 -35.09 -96.09
N ASP A 4 48.61 -34.56 -97.21
CA ASP A 4 48.27 -33.16 -97.39
C ASP A 4 47.17 -32.73 -96.38
N THR A 5 47.40 -31.61 -95.69
CA THR A 5 46.52 -31.01 -94.67
C THR A 5 45.60 -29.95 -95.25
N SER A 6 45.57 -29.80 -96.58
CA SER A 6 44.72 -28.85 -97.32
C SER A 6 43.21 -28.97 -97.07
N SER A 7 42.75 -30.05 -96.42
CA SER A 7 41.32 -30.28 -96.13
C SER A 7 40.86 -29.87 -94.72
N GLN A 8 41.73 -29.32 -93.87
CA GLN A 8 41.38 -28.96 -92.48
C GLN A 8 40.97 -27.50 -92.30
N ASP A 9 41.13 -26.64 -93.32
CA ASP A 9 40.70 -25.25 -93.26
C ASP A 9 39.37 -25.07 -93.99
N THR A 10 38.26 -24.98 -93.23
CA THR A 10 36.95 -24.64 -93.78
C THR A 10 36.63 -23.19 -93.45
N VAL A 11 36.59 -22.36 -94.48
CA VAL A 11 36.22 -20.95 -94.37
C VAL A 11 34.79 -20.87 -93.81
N LEU A 12 34.65 -20.43 -92.56
CA LEU A 12 33.35 -20.13 -91.94
C LEU A 12 32.64 -19.09 -92.80
N ALA A 13 31.68 -19.56 -93.60
CA ALA A 13 30.90 -18.70 -94.48
C ALA A 13 30.23 -17.60 -93.68
N ARG A 14 30.46 -16.34 -94.10
CA ARG A 14 29.90 -15.16 -93.45
C ARG A 14 28.39 -15.31 -93.42
N PRO A 15 27.74 -15.33 -92.24
CA PRO A 15 26.31 -15.61 -92.17
C PRO A 15 25.56 -14.58 -93.02
N PRO A 16 24.53 -15.00 -93.78
CA PRO A 16 23.86 -14.13 -94.74
C PRO A 16 23.35 -12.88 -94.03
N ARG A 17 23.51 -11.71 -94.66
CA ARG A 17 23.15 -10.39 -94.11
C ARG A 17 21.71 -10.37 -93.55
N ARG A 18 20.81 -11.16 -94.13
CA ARG A 18 19.43 -11.38 -93.67
C ARG A 18 19.33 -11.98 -92.27
N ARG A 19 20.20 -12.95 -91.89
CA ARG A 19 20.22 -13.53 -90.54
C ARG A 19 20.63 -12.49 -89.49
N ARG A 20 21.59 -11.61 -89.81
CA ARG A 20 21.99 -10.50 -88.93
C ARG A 20 20.87 -9.48 -88.76
N LEU A 21 20.13 -9.17 -89.83
CA LEU A 21 18.96 -8.27 -89.77
C LEU A 21 17.81 -8.86 -88.95
N VAL A 22 17.53 -10.16 -89.07
CA VAL A 22 16.50 -10.83 -88.25
C VAL A 22 16.89 -10.84 -86.78
N VAL A 23 18.17 -11.11 -86.45
CA VAL A 23 18.66 -11.04 -85.06
C VAL A 23 18.59 -9.60 -84.55
N ALA A 24 18.99 -8.60 -85.34
CA ALA A 24 18.88 -7.20 -84.95
C ALA A 24 17.41 -6.79 -84.70
N ALA A 25 16.50 -7.19 -85.59
CA ALA A 25 15.07 -6.94 -85.43
C ALA A 25 14.51 -7.64 -84.17
N ALA A 26 14.94 -8.87 -83.88
CA ALA A 26 14.54 -9.59 -82.67
C ALA A 26 15.05 -8.89 -81.40
N VAL A 27 16.31 -8.42 -81.39
CA VAL A 27 16.87 -7.65 -80.27
C VAL A 27 16.10 -6.36 -80.07
N VAL A 28 15.82 -5.61 -81.14
CA VAL A 28 15.02 -4.38 -81.07
C VAL A 28 13.61 -4.67 -80.53
N ALA A 29 12.97 -5.75 -80.97
CA ALA A 29 11.66 -6.16 -80.48
C ALA A 29 11.68 -6.51 -78.98
N VAL A 30 12.70 -7.24 -78.52
CA VAL A 30 12.86 -7.57 -77.09
C VAL A 30 13.09 -6.31 -76.26
N VAL A 31 13.92 -5.38 -76.72
CA VAL A 31 14.16 -4.11 -76.03
C VAL A 31 12.89 -3.26 -75.98
N ALA A 32 12.13 -3.19 -77.07
CA ALA A 32 10.86 -2.46 -77.12
C ALA A 32 9.82 -3.05 -76.16
N LEU A 33 9.69 -4.39 -76.12
CA LEU A 33 8.80 -5.09 -75.19
C LEU A 33 9.24 -4.91 -73.73
N GLY A 34 10.55 -4.93 -73.46
CA GLY A 34 11.10 -4.64 -72.14
C GLY A 34 10.80 -3.22 -71.69
N ALA A 35 11.02 -2.22 -72.55
CA ALA A 35 10.74 -0.83 -72.27
C ALA A 35 9.25 -0.55 -72.02
N TRP A 36 8.37 -1.23 -72.76
CA TRP A 36 6.91 -1.10 -72.61
C TRP A 36 6.36 -1.76 -71.34
N SER A 37 6.93 -2.90 -70.93
CA SER A 37 6.50 -3.64 -69.73
C SER A 37 7.06 -3.07 -68.43
N LEU A 38 8.20 -2.37 -68.47
CA LEU A 38 8.86 -1.80 -67.29
C LEU A 38 7.97 -0.87 -66.43
N PRO A 39 7.19 0.10 -66.97
CA PRO A 39 6.33 0.95 -66.14
C PRO A 39 5.20 0.16 -65.45
N HIS A 40 4.61 -0.82 -66.14
CA HIS A 40 3.57 -1.67 -65.58
C HIS A 40 4.11 -2.55 -64.44
N ALA A 41 5.31 -3.12 -64.61
CA ALA A 41 5.98 -3.88 -63.55
C ALA A 41 6.29 -3.01 -62.32
N ARG A 42 6.73 -1.75 -62.53
CA ARG A 42 6.95 -0.79 -61.44
C ARG A 42 5.68 -0.43 -60.69
N GLN A 43 4.56 -0.30 -61.41
CA GLN A 43 3.26 -0.02 -60.80
C GLN A 43 2.75 -1.20 -59.97
N MET A 44 2.97 -2.45 -60.41
CA MET A 44 2.63 -3.65 -59.63
C MET A 44 3.52 -3.84 -58.40
N LEU A 45 4.77 -3.39 -58.44
CA LEU A 45 5.69 -3.43 -57.28
C LEU A 45 5.40 -2.33 -56.23
N GLY A 46 4.67 -1.29 -56.61
CA GLY A 46 4.22 -0.21 -55.72
C GLY A 46 2.97 -0.59 -54.93
N THR A 47 3.00 -1.65 -54.13
CA THR A 47 1.85 -2.10 -53.32
C THR A 47 1.74 -1.32 -52.01
N GLY A 48 1.36 -0.04 -52.12
CA GLY A 48 0.90 0.76 -50.99
C GLY A 48 -0.18 1.71 -51.49
N GLY A 49 -1.37 1.66 -50.89
CA GLY A 49 -2.43 2.60 -51.20
C GLY A 49 -1.95 4.02 -50.92
N SER A 50 -1.83 4.86 -51.96
CA SER A 50 -1.52 6.27 -51.79
C SER A 50 -2.83 7.03 -51.55
N VAL A 51 -2.84 7.86 -50.51
CA VAL A 51 -3.98 8.71 -50.16
C VAL A 51 -3.46 10.15 -50.15
N SER A 52 -4.23 11.09 -50.72
CA SER A 52 -3.85 12.50 -50.71
C SER A 52 -3.80 13.02 -49.27
N LEU A 53 -2.77 13.80 -48.95
CA LEU A 53 -2.66 14.50 -47.67
C LEU A 53 -3.85 15.41 -47.41
N ASP A 54 -4.47 15.97 -48.47
CA ASP A 54 -5.68 16.81 -48.35
C ASP A 54 -6.90 16.04 -47.79
N ARG A 55 -6.85 14.70 -47.80
CA ARG A 55 -7.89 13.83 -47.24
C ARG A 55 -7.59 13.39 -45.81
N LEU A 56 -6.46 13.83 -45.25
CA LEU A 56 -6.02 13.47 -43.90
C LEU A 56 -6.04 14.71 -43.01
N GLY A 57 -6.81 14.63 -41.92
CA GLY A 57 -6.70 15.60 -40.83
C GLY A 57 -5.52 15.23 -39.95
N LEU A 58 -4.40 15.93 -40.11
CA LEU A 58 -3.23 15.79 -39.26
C LEU A 58 -3.28 16.86 -38.18
N ASP A 59 -3.00 16.47 -36.94
CA ASP A 59 -2.93 17.35 -35.79
C ASP A 59 -1.77 16.92 -34.88
N ASP A 60 -1.19 17.87 -34.15
CA ASP A 60 -0.02 17.63 -33.30
C ASP A 60 -0.43 16.99 -31.97
N VAL A 61 0.15 15.83 -31.67
CA VAL A 61 -0.10 15.14 -30.40
C VAL A 61 0.80 15.72 -29.32
N SER A 62 0.21 16.45 -28.37
CA SER A 62 0.89 16.92 -27.18
C SER A 62 0.63 16.01 -25.97
N ARG A 63 1.63 15.93 -25.07
CA ARG A 63 1.49 15.20 -23.81
C ARG A 63 1.15 16.19 -22.70
N GLY A 64 0.06 15.93 -22.00
CA GLY A 64 -0.37 16.70 -20.83
C GLY A 64 -0.85 15.77 -19.71
N PRO A 65 -1.02 16.31 -18.49
CA PRO A 65 -1.59 15.53 -17.39
C PRO A 65 -3.04 15.17 -17.69
N PHE A 66 -3.35 13.87 -17.67
CA PHE A 66 -4.72 13.37 -17.74
C PHE A 66 -5.18 13.02 -16.33
N VAL A 67 -5.92 13.93 -15.70
CA VAL A 67 -6.48 13.71 -14.36
C VAL A 67 -7.91 13.20 -14.51
N ARG A 68 -8.22 12.09 -13.84
CA ARG A 68 -9.58 11.58 -13.71
C ARG A 68 -10.07 11.84 -12.30
N ASP A 69 -10.90 12.86 -12.15
CA ASP A 69 -11.57 13.12 -10.89
C ASP A 69 -12.59 12.02 -10.61
N ILE A 70 -12.56 11.49 -9.39
CA ILE A 70 -13.53 10.51 -8.89
C ILE A 70 -14.28 11.16 -7.76
N GLN A 71 -15.60 11.27 -7.91
CA GLN A 71 -16.48 11.73 -6.85
C GLN A 71 -16.93 10.53 -6.02
N ALA A 72 -16.74 10.60 -4.72
CA ALA A 72 -17.20 9.60 -3.76
C ALA A 72 -18.07 10.26 -2.70
N GLU A 73 -19.15 9.57 -2.32
CA GLU A 73 -19.99 10.00 -1.22
C GLU A 73 -19.41 9.48 0.10
N GLY A 74 -19.35 10.35 1.10
CA GLY A 74 -18.85 10.02 2.43
C GLY A 74 -19.84 10.45 3.51
N ARG A 75 -19.91 9.68 4.60
CA ARG A 75 -20.68 10.04 5.78
C ARG A 75 -19.76 10.54 6.88
N VAL A 76 -20.05 11.71 7.42
CA VAL A 76 -19.39 12.22 8.63
C VAL A 76 -19.98 11.49 9.84
N VAL A 77 -19.12 10.82 10.59
CA VAL A 77 -19.48 10.11 11.83
C VAL A 77 -18.67 10.67 12.99
N ALA A 78 -19.24 10.60 14.20
CA ALA A 78 -18.50 10.98 15.40
C ALA A 78 -17.29 10.07 15.56
N ALA A 79 -16.10 10.66 15.67
CA ALA A 79 -14.88 9.90 15.92
C ALA A 79 -14.92 9.17 17.28
N PHE A 80 -15.63 9.73 18.27
CA PHE A 80 -15.75 9.18 19.61
C PHE A 80 -17.13 9.51 20.21
N SER A 81 -17.93 8.50 20.52
CA SER A 81 -19.29 8.64 21.09
C SER A 81 -19.52 7.66 22.25
N PRO A 82 -18.86 7.86 23.40
CA PRO A 82 -19.02 6.98 24.56
C PRO A 82 -20.34 7.23 25.28
N THR A 83 -20.91 6.16 25.83
CA THR A 83 -22.03 6.22 26.78
C THR A 83 -21.50 6.02 28.19
N LEU A 84 -21.86 6.92 29.11
CA LEU A 84 -21.47 6.84 30.51
C LEU A 84 -22.56 6.17 31.34
N PHE A 85 -22.14 5.30 32.26
CA PHE A 85 -23.01 4.60 33.19
C PHE A 85 -22.60 4.91 34.63
N ALA A 86 -23.57 4.94 35.53
CA ALA A 86 -23.29 5.03 36.97
C ALA A 86 -22.70 3.69 37.46
N PRO A 87 -21.60 3.71 38.24
CA PRO A 87 -20.96 2.48 38.73
C PRO A 87 -21.74 1.80 39.86
N ALA A 88 -22.67 2.51 40.49
CA ALA A 88 -23.48 2.02 41.60
C ALA A 88 -24.87 2.63 41.57
N ALA A 89 -25.83 1.98 42.26
CA ALA A 89 -27.16 2.51 42.44
C ALA A 89 -27.15 3.72 43.39
N GLY A 90 -27.93 4.75 43.05
CA GLY A 90 -28.05 5.97 43.83
C GLY A 90 -28.79 7.06 43.06
N ALA A 91 -29.00 8.21 43.72
CA ALA A 91 -29.57 9.38 43.10
C ALA A 91 -28.50 10.11 42.27
N VAL A 92 -28.81 10.42 41.02
CA VAL A 92 -27.90 11.12 40.09
C VAL A 92 -28.34 12.57 39.94
N THR A 93 -27.41 13.50 40.17
CA THR A 93 -27.60 14.93 39.90
C THR A 93 -26.65 15.35 38.78
N LEU A 94 -27.22 15.80 37.66
CA LEU A 94 -26.46 16.28 36.50
C LEU A 94 -25.97 17.72 36.76
N GLN A 95 -24.72 18.00 36.40
CA GLN A 95 -24.09 19.32 36.53
C GLN A 95 -23.94 20.04 35.18
N VAL A 96 -24.30 19.37 34.08
CA VAL A 96 -24.21 19.88 32.71
C VAL A 96 -25.53 19.66 32.00
N HIS A 97 -25.81 20.48 31.00
CA HIS A 97 -27.01 20.37 30.18
C HIS A 97 -26.73 19.59 28.89
N ALA A 98 -27.79 19.05 28.29
CA ALA A 98 -27.69 18.40 27.00
C ALA A 98 -27.26 19.40 25.92
N GLY A 99 -26.20 19.06 25.17
CA GLY A 99 -25.63 19.90 24.12
C GLY A 99 -24.40 20.73 24.55
N ASP A 100 -24.07 20.75 25.84
CA ASP A 100 -22.89 21.45 26.33
C ASP A 100 -21.58 20.80 25.83
N SER A 101 -20.60 21.64 25.48
CA SER A 101 -19.24 21.18 25.20
C SER A 101 -18.49 20.95 26.52
N VAL A 102 -18.01 19.73 26.73
CA VAL A 102 -17.34 19.33 27.98
C VAL A 102 -15.88 19.00 27.75
N LYS A 103 -15.05 19.25 28.76
CA LYS A 103 -13.61 18.94 28.74
C LYS A 103 -13.32 17.63 29.44
N LYS A 104 -12.20 16.99 29.09
CA LYS A 104 -11.72 15.79 29.79
C LYS A 104 -11.50 16.09 31.27
N GLY A 105 -12.08 15.26 32.13
CA GLY A 105 -12.00 15.41 33.60
C GLY A 105 -13.02 16.38 34.19
N GLN A 106 -13.88 17.00 33.39
CA GLN A 106 -14.98 17.81 33.89
C GLN A 106 -16.02 16.93 34.59
N VAL A 107 -16.52 17.40 35.74
CA VAL A 107 -17.60 16.72 36.47
C VAL A 107 -18.90 16.89 35.69
N LEU A 108 -19.48 15.77 35.25
CA LEU A 108 -20.74 15.75 34.50
C LEU A 108 -21.94 15.47 35.40
N ALA A 109 -21.74 14.63 36.42
CA ALA A 109 -22.78 14.22 37.34
C ALA A 109 -22.19 13.87 38.71
N THR A 110 -23.01 14.03 39.74
CA THR A 110 -22.72 13.59 41.11
C THR A 110 -23.68 12.45 41.46
N LEU A 111 -23.15 11.35 41.99
CA LEU A 111 -23.92 10.19 42.43
C LEU A 111 -23.96 10.17 43.97
N ALA A 112 -25.16 10.23 44.54
CA ALA A 112 -25.40 10.04 45.97
C ALA A 112 -25.95 8.62 46.21
N SER A 113 -25.14 7.74 46.80
CA SER A 113 -25.52 6.36 47.11
C SER A 113 -25.52 6.12 48.63
N PRO A 114 -26.70 5.95 49.26
CA PRO A 114 -26.77 5.67 50.71
C PRO A 114 -26.14 4.32 51.06
N ASP A 115 -26.26 3.33 50.19
CA ASP A 115 -25.68 1.99 50.42
C ASP A 115 -24.16 2.04 50.46
N LEU A 116 -23.52 2.78 49.54
CA LEU A 116 -22.07 2.98 49.57
C LEU A 116 -21.61 3.77 50.80
N ALA A 117 -22.38 4.77 51.22
CA ALA A 117 -22.07 5.54 52.42
C ALA A 117 -22.15 4.67 53.68
N ALA A 118 -23.18 3.83 53.80
CA ALA A 118 -23.32 2.88 54.90
C ALA A 118 -22.18 1.85 54.90
N LYS A 119 -21.85 1.29 53.74
CA LYS A 119 -20.73 0.35 53.61
C LYS A 119 -19.40 1.00 53.97
N LEU A 120 -19.15 2.22 53.51
CA LEU A 120 -17.94 2.96 53.86
C LEU A 120 -17.80 3.16 55.38
N ALA A 121 -18.88 3.57 56.06
CA ALA A 121 -18.87 3.76 57.51
C ALA A 121 -18.60 2.45 58.27
N GLN A 122 -19.16 1.33 57.79
CA GLN A 122 -18.94 0.00 58.36
C GLN A 122 -17.48 -0.46 58.19
N GLU A 123 -16.91 -0.29 57.00
CA GLU A 123 -15.52 -0.65 56.71
C GLU A 123 -14.53 0.23 57.50
N GLN A 124 -14.81 1.52 57.66
CA GLN A 124 -14.01 2.41 58.51
C GLN A 124 -13.99 1.95 59.98
N SER A 125 -15.16 1.63 60.54
CA SER A 125 -15.24 1.11 61.92
C SER A 125 -14.47 -0.20 62.09
N SER A 126 -14.50 -1.05 61.06
CA SER A 126 -13.76 -2.32 61.03
C SER A 126 -12.25 -2.08 60.97
N ALA A 127 -11.80 -1.14 60.13
CA ALA A 127 -10.40 -0.73 60.03
C ALA A 127 -9.87 -0.15 61.34
N ASP A 128 -10.64 0.70 62.01
CA ASP A 128 -10.27 1.32 63.29
C ASP A 128 -10.13 0.28 64.41
N THR A 129 -11.02 -0.72 64.43
CA THR A 129 -10.96 -1.83 65.38
C THR A 129 -9.67 -2.64 65.18
N LEU A 130 -9.39 -3.03 63.92
CA LEU A 130 -8.18 -3.76 63.58
C LEU A 130 -6.91 -2.96 63.91
N GLN A 131 -6.92 -1.65 63.64
CA GLN A 131 -5.81 -0.78 63.99
C GLN A 131 -5.59 -0.75 65.51
N THR A 132 -6.65 -0.64 66.30
CA THR A 132 -6.57 -0.66 67.77
C THR A 132 -6.02 -1.99 68.28
N ASP A 133 -6.48 -3.11 67.73
CA ASP A 133 -6.01 -4.43 68.12
C ASP A 133 -4.53 -4.65 67.77
N THR A 134 -4.08 -4.14 66.62
CA THR A 134 -2.65 -4.19 66.28
C THR A 134 -1.79 -3.36 67.24
N LEU A 135 -2.29 -2.21 67.69
CA LEU A 135 -1.60 -1.38 68.67
C LEU A 135 -1.54 -2.08 70.03
N ARG A 136 -2.64 -2.69 70.47
CA ARG A 136 -2.67 -3.51 71.70
C ARG A 136 -1.68 -4.66 71.64
N ALA A 137 -1.70 -5.43 70.55
CA ALA A 137 -0.77 -6.55 70.36
C ALA A 137 0.70 -6.11 70.37
N ARG A 138 1.02 -4.92 69.82
CA ARG A 138 2.36 -4.35 69.89
C ARG A 138 2.77 -3.96 71.31
N VAL A 139 1.86 -3.36 72.08
CA VAL A 139 2.10 -3.00 73.48
C VAL A 139 2.32 -4.27 74.30
N GLU A 140 1.45 -5.27 74.17
CA GLU A 140 1.55 -6.54 74.88
C GLU A 140 2.85 -7.28 74.54
N ALA A 141 3.24 -7.34 73.26
CA ALA A 141 4.52 -7.90 72.84
C ALA A 141 5.72 -7.12 73.41
N GLY A 142 5.59 -5.80 73.57
CA GLY A 142 6.59 -4.96 74.23
C GLY A 142 6.73 -5.26 75.72
N GLU A 143 5.61 -5.37 76.43
CA GLU A 143 5.57 -5.72 77.85
C GLU A 143 6.15 -7.11 78.11
N GLN A 144 5.79 -8.11 77.30
CA GLN A 144 6.36 -9.46 77.37
C GLN A 144 7.88 -9.44 77.18
N ARG A 145 8.39 -8.66 76.22
CA ARG A 145 9.85 -8.52 76.01
C ARG A 145 10.55 -7.87 77.20
N ALA A 146 9.98 -6.79 77.74
CA ALA A 146 10.54 -6.11 78.91
C ALA A 146 10.57 -7.03 80.15
N ALA A 147 9.50 -7.81 80.37
CA ALA A 147 9.44 -8.80 81.43
C ALA A 147 10.51 -9.91 81.28
N LEU A 148 10.69 -10.43 80.06
CA LEU A 148 11.73 -11.43 79.76
C LEU A 148 13.15 -10.87 79.94
N GLN A 149 13.38 -9.58 79.62
CA GLN A 149 14.66 -8.91 79.86
C GLN A 149 14.93 -8.78 81.37
N GLY A 150 13.96 -8.28 82.15
CA GLY A 150 14.11 -8.17 83.60
C GLY A 150 14.34 -9.53 84.27
N ALA A 151 13.64 -10.58 83.84
CA ALA A 151 13.87 -11.94 84.34
C ALA A 151 15.30 -12.43 84.02
N ARG A 152 15.81 -12.14 82.82
CA ARG A 152 17.19 -12.49 82.42
C ARG A 152 18.23 -11.71 83.23
N GLU A 153 18.00 -10.42 83.48
CA GLU A 153 18.90 -9.58 84.28
C GLU A 153 18.98 -10.07 85.73
N ASN A 154 17.84 -10.36 86.35
CA ASN A 154 17.80 -10.92 87.70
C ASN A 154 18.56 -12.26 87.77
N ALA A 155 18.31 -13.17 86.82
CA ALA A 155 19.03 -14.44 86.77
C ALA A 155 20.55 -14.25 86.58
N ALA A 156 20.97 -13.21 85.84
CA ALA A 156 22.38 -12.89 85.66
C ALA A 156 23.05 -12.30 86.91
N ILE A 157 22.27 -11.61 87.76
CA ILE A 157 22.73 -11.13 89.07
C ILE A 157 22.91 -12.32 90.02
N ASP A 158 21.92 -13.23 90.07
CA ASP A 158 21.96 -14.41 90.94
C ASP A 158 23.14 -15.34 90.65
N VAL A 159 23.57 -15.47 89.38
CA VAL A 159 24.72 -16.30 88.99
C VAL A 159 26.07 -15.67 89.36
N LYS A 160 26.12 -14.35 89.65
CA LYS A 160 27.35 -13.63 90.03
C LYS A 160 27.55 -13.47 91.54
N ALA A 161 26.53 -13.77 92.36
CA ALA A 161 26.60 -13.79 93.82
C ALA A 161 27.07 -15.16 94.33
#